data_AF-C3RUE4-F1
#
_entry.id   AF-C3RUE4-F1
#
_cell.length_a   1.000
_cell.length_b   1.000
_cell.length_c   1.000
_cell.angle_alpha   90.00
_cell.angle_beta   90.00
_cell.angle_gamma   90.00
#
_symmetry.space_group_name_H-M   'P 1'
#
loop_
_entity.id
_entity.type
_entity.pdbx_description
1 polymer ?
#
loop_
_entity_poly.entity_id
_entity_poly.type
_entity_poly.pdbx_seq_one_letter_code
_entity_poly.pdbx_strand_id
1 'polypeptide(L)' 'QAACFRSDILPSLAERGIELLSWDELSGLEQQELHQFFADRVFPVLTPLAVDPSHPFPYISGLSLNLAVVVRNPETGNEL' A
#
# COMPACT_ATOMS: atom_id res chain seq x y z
N GLN A 1 9.19 8.09 17.61
CA GLN A 1 9.46 6.84 16.87
C GLN A 1 9.75 7.08 15.39
N ALA A 2 8.90 7.78 14.62
CA ALA A 2 9.13 8.04 13.19
C ALA A 2 10.44 8.77 12.85
N ALA A 3 10.86 9.74 13.68
CA ALA A 3 12.09 10.50 13.45
C ALA A 3 13.36 9.62 13.49
N CYS A 4 13.47 8.75 14.48
CA CYS A 4 14.60 7.81 14.61
C CYS A 4 14.63 6.81 13.45
N PHE A 5 13.47 6.26 13.06
CA PHE A 5 13.38 5.38 11.90
C PHE A 5 13.94 6.05 10.63
N ARG A 6 13.51 7.29 10.36
CA ARG A 6 13.90 8.00 9.13
C ARG A 6 15.33 8.55 9.16
N SER A 7 15.78 9.04 10.31
CA SER A 7 17.03 9.82 10.42
C SER A 7 18.22 8.99 10.88
N ASP A 8 17.98 7.87 11.57
CA ASP A 8 19.05 7.04 12.13
C ASP A 8 19.04 5.64 11.49
N ILE A 9 17.89 4.97 11.49
CA ILE A 9 17.79 3.57 11.09
C ILE A 9 17.93 3.39 9.57
N LEU A 10 17.13 4.11 8.76
CA LEU A 10 17.20 3.98 7.30
C LEU A 10 18.60 4.31 6.73
N PRO A 11 19.27 5.41 7.14
CA PRO A 11 20.64 5.67 6.68
C PRO A 11 21.64 4.59 7.10
N SER A 12 21.56 4.10 8.34
CA SER A 12 22.47 3.05 8.84
C SER A 12 22.32 1.72 8.10
N LEU A 13 21.11 1.43 7.60
CA LEU A 13 20.85 0.27 6.75
C LEU A 13 21.43 0.48 5.34
N ALA A 14 21.22 1.67 4.75
CA ALA A 14 21.72 2.01 3.43
C ALA A 14 23.26 1.98 3.37
N GLU A 15 23.96 2.45 4.42
CA GLU A 15 25.43 2.34 4.54
C GLU A 15 25.94 0.90 4.48
N ARG A 16 25.08 -0.07 4.79
CA ARG A 16 25.37 -1.52 4.75
C ARG A 16 24.80 -2.20 3.49
N GLY A 17 24.28 -1.43 2.54
CA GLY A 17 23.68 -1.93 1.31
C GLY A 17 22.27 -2.53 1.48
N ILE A 18 21.54 -2.12 2.54
CA ILE A 18 20.15 -2.52 2.76
C ILE A 18 19.27 -1.29 2.58
N GLU A 19 18.50 -1.26 1.51
CA GLU A 19 17.67 -0.11 1.12
C GLU A 19 16.19 -0.45 1.26
N LEU A 20 15.40 0.53 1.74
CA LEU A 20 13.94 0.46 1.73
C LEU A 20 13.43 1.36 0.61
N LEU A 21 13.15 0.74 -0.54
CA LEU A 21 12.80 1.46 -1.76
C LEU A 21 11.28 1.68 -1.89
N SER A 22 10.89 2.82 -2.43
CA SER A 22 9.56 3.09 -2.94
C SER A 22 9.41 2.57 -4.38
N TRP A 23 8.17 2.48 -4.86
CA TRP A 23 7.85 1.93 -6.18
C TRP A 23 8.63 2.59 -7.33
N ASP A 24 8.79 3.91 -7.26
CA ASP A 24 9.47 4.75 -8.23
C ASP A 24 11.00 4.63 -8.20
N GLU A 25 11.57 4.05 -7.13
CA GLU A 25 13.01 3.81 -7.00
C GLU A 25 13.43 2.44 -7.58
N LEU A 26 12.47 1.58 -7.90
CA LEU A 26 12.72 0.25 -8.45
C LEU A 26 13.07 0.32 -9.95
N SER A 27 13.97 -0.55 -10.38
CA SER A 27 14.22 -0.80 -11.79
C SER A 27 12.98 -1.39 -12.49
N GLY A 28 12.91 -1.28 -13.83
CA GLY A 28 11.79 -1.83 -14.59
C GLY A 28 11.62 -3.35 -14.42
N LEU A 29 12.72 -4.08 -14.20
CA LEU A 29 12.68 -5.52 -13.94
C LEU A 29 12.08 -5.82 -12.56
N GLU A 30 12.53 -5.12 -11.52
CA GLU A 30 11.99 -5.28 -10.15
C GLU A 30 10.52 -4.89 -10.07
N GLN A 31 10.11 -3.84 -10.78
CA GLN A 31 8.70 -3.47 -10.89
C GLN A 31 7.87 -4.60 -11.53
N GLN A 32 8.37 -5.22 -12.60
CA GLN A 32 7.69 -6.33 -13.26
C GLN A 32 7.56 -7.54 -12.32
N GLU A 33 8.63 -7.89 -11.60
CA GLU A 33 8.63 -8.99 -10.64
C GLU A 33 7.64 -8.74 -9.49
N LEU A 34 7.63 -7.53 -8.92
CA LEU A 34 6.68 -7.16 -7.88
C LEU A 34 5.24 -7.09 -8.38
N HIS A 35 5.01 -6.66 -9.62
CA HIS A 35 3.68 -6.70 -10.23
C HIS A 35 3.16 -8.14 -10.31
N GLN A 36 4.01 -9.07 -10.75
CA GLN A 36 3.64 -10.49 -10.83
C GLN A 36 3.39 -11.06 -9.44
N PHE A 37 4.25 -10.76 -8.47
CA PHE A 37 4.04 -11.14 -7.07
C PHE A 37 2.72 -10.60 -6.52
N PHE A 38 2.40 -9.33 -6.78
CA PHE A 38 1.14 -8.73 -6.36
C PHE A 38 -0.06 -9.48 -6.96
N ALA A 39 -0.05 -9.72 -8.27
CA ALA A 39 -1.13 -10.40 -8.96
C ALA A 39 -1.34 -11.85 -8.46
N ASP A 40 -0.26 -12.57 -8.21
CA ASP A 40 -0.32 -14.00 -7.86
C ASP A 40 -0.54 -14.26 -6.36
N ARG A 41 -0.07 -13.36 -5.49
CA ARG A 41 0.00 -13.60 -4.04
C ARG A 41 -0.79 -12.62 -3.20
N VAL A 42 -0.81 -11.34 -3.58
CA VAL A 42 -1.43 -10.29 -2.75
C VAL A 42 -2.89 -10.07 -3.16
N PHE A 43 -3.14 -9.83 -4.45
CA PHE A 43 -4.47 -9.55 -4.96
C PHE A 43 -5.52 -10.62 -4.62
N PRO A 44 -5.24 -11.94 -4.72
CA PRO A 44 -6.25 -12.96 -4.44
C PRO A 44 -6.73 -13.01 -2.99
N VAL A 45 -5.99 -12.41 -2.05
CA VAL A 45 -6.34 -12.37 -0.62
C VAL A 45 -6.89 -11.01 -0.19
N LEU A 46 -6.88 -9.99 -1.06
CA LEU A 46 -7.52 -8.71 -0.77
C LEU A 46 -9.04 -8.85 -0.88
N THR A 47 -9.74 -8.48 0.19
CA THR A 47 -11.21 -8.43 0.21
C THR A 47 -11.64 -6.96 0.20
N PRO A 48 -11.97 -6.36 -0.96
CA PRO A 48 -12.44 -4.99 -1.00
C PRO A 48 -13.80 -4.88 -0.30
N LEU A 49 -13.93 -3.88 0.58
CA LEU A 49 -15.17 -3.59 1.29
C LEU A 49 -15.67 -2.21 0.81
N ALA A 50 -16.81 -2.21 0.11
CA ALA A 50 -17.49 -0.97 -0.24
C ALA A 50 -18.17 -0.38 1.00
N VAL A 51 -18.01 0.92 1.21
CA VAL A 51 -18.59 1.66 2.34
C VAL A 51 -19.48 2.75 1.77
N ASP A 52 -20.78 2.69 2.07
CA ASP A 52 -21.73 3.73 1.72
C ASP A 52 -22.58 4.16 2.93
N PRO A 53 -23.11 5.39 2.97
CA PRO A 53 -23.87 5.90 4.12
C PRO A 53 -25.17 5.15 4.43
N SER A 54 -25.69 4.33 3.51
CA SER A 54 -26.97 3.63 3.65
C SER A 54 -26.86 2.36 4.50
N HIS A 55 -25.62 1.92 4.80
CA HIS A 55 -25.34 0.72 5.58
C HIS A 55 -24.35 1.01 6.72
N PRO A 56 -24.40 0.26 7.83
CA PRO A 56 -23.44 0.42 8.92
C PRO A 56 -22.02 0.06 8.45
N PHE A 57 -21.03 0.81 8.96
CA PHE A 57 -19.63 0.58 8.64
C PHE A 57 -19.21 -0.86 9.00
N PRO A 58 -18.48 -1.57 8.11
CA PRO A 58 -18.12 -2.96 8.33
C PRO A 58 -17.20 -3.13 9.54
N TYR A 59 -17.28 -4.27 10.21
CA TYR A 59 -16.35 -4.60 11.27
C TYR A 59 -14.93 -4.80 10.70
N ILE A 60 -13.96 -4.17 11.33
CA ILE A 60 -12.53 -4.31 11.01
C ILE A 60 -11.82 -4.89 12.24
N SER A 61 -11.00 -5.92 12.03
CA SER A 61 -10.22 -6.52 13.11
C SER A 61 -9.27 -5.51 13.76
N GLY A 62 -9.17 -5.54 15.08
CA GLY A 62 -8.12 -4.82 15.79
C GLY A 62 -6.74 -5.30 15.34
N LEU A 63 -5.76 -4.38 15.32
CA LEU A 63 -4.36 -4.64 14.94
C LEU A 63 -4.15 -5.10 13.48
N SER A 64 -5.17 -5.07 12.62
CA SER A 64 -4.97 -5.27 11.19
C SER A 64 -4.55 -3.97 10.50
N LEU A 65 -3.75 -4.10 9.45
CA LEU A 65 -3.49 -3.01 8.51
C LEU A 65 -4.63 -2.96 7.49
N ASN A 66 -5.23 -1.79 7.31
CA ASN A 66 -6.33 -1.57 6.35
C ASN A 66 -6.02 -0.35 5.51
N LEU A 67 -6.43 -0.38 4.24
CA LEU A 67 -6.28 0.72 3.30
C LEU A 67 -7.66 1.31 2.99
N ALA A 68 -7.86 2.58 3.35
CA ALA A 68 -9.01 3.34 2.89
C ALA A 68 -8.66 3.99 1.54
N VAL A 69 -9.45 3.69 0.51
CA VAL A 69 -9.22 4.16 -0.86
C VAL A 69 -10.45 4.90 -1.33
N VAL A 70 -10.27 6.12 -1.86
CA VAL A 70 -11.32 6.88 -2.53
C VAL A 70 -11.19 6.63 -4.02
N VAL A 71 -12.28 6.18 -4.66
CA VAL A 71 -12.31 5.95 -6.10
C VAL A 71 -12.99 7.14 -6.75
N ARG A 72 -12.42 7.65 -7.85
CA ARG A 72 -13.04 8.72 -8.64
C ARG A 72 -13.43 8.17 -10.00
N ASN A 73 -14.65 8.47 -10.43
CA ASN A 73 -15.05 8.19 -11.81
C ASN A 73 -14.24 9.10 -12.76
N PRO A 74 -13.49 8.54 -13.73
CA PRO A 74 -12.62 9.33 -14.61
C PRO A 74 -13.39 10.22 -15.59
N GLU A 75 -14.64 9.89 -15.91
CA GLU A 75 -15.47 10.64 -16.86
C GLU A 75 -16.25 11.78 -16.19
N THR A 76 -16.80 11.53 -14.99
CA THR A 76 -17.66 12.50 -14.29
C THR A 76 -16.95 13.27 -13.19
N GLY A 77 -15.78 12.81 -12.75
CA GLY A 77 -15.02 13.42 -11.67
C GLY A 77 -15.63 13.21 -10.28
N ASN A 78 -16.79 12.55 -10.17
CA ASN A 78 -17.43 12.28 -8.88
C ASN A 78 -16.66 11.20 -8.11
N GLU A 79 -16.58 11.39 -6.79
CA GLU A 79 -16.06 10.40 -5.85
C GLU A 79 -17.13 9.33 -5.59
N LEU A 80 -16.70 8.07 -5.56
CA LEU A 80 -17.49 6.89 -5.21
C LEU A 80 -17.17 6.45 -3.78
#